data_AF-A0A0D9R0N8-F1
#
_entry.id   AF-A0A0D9R0N8-F1
#
_cell.length_a   1.000
_cell.length_b   1.000
_cell.length_c   1.000
_cell.angle_alpha   90.00
_cell.angle_beta   90.00
_cell.angle_gamma   90.00
#
_symmetry.space_group_name_H-M   'P 1'
#
loop_
_entity.id
_entity.type
_entity.pdbx_description
1 polymer ?
#
loop_
_entity_poly.entity_id
_entity_poly.type
_entity_poly.pdbx_seq_one_letter_code
_entity_poly.pdbx_strand_id
1 'polypeptide(L)'
;MDPRKVNELRAFVKMCKQDPSVLHTEEMRFLREWVESMGGKVPPATQKAKSEENTKEEKPDSKKVEEDLKADEPSSEESDLEIDKEGVIEPDTDSPQEMGDENAEITEEMMDQANDKKVAAIEALNDGELQKAIDLFTDAIKLNPRLAILYAKRASVFVKLQKPNAAIRDCDRAIEINPDSAQPYKWRGKAHRLLGHWEEAAHDLALACKLDYDEDASAMLKEVQPRAQKIAEHRRKYERKREEREIKERIERVKKAREEHERAQREEEARRQSGAQYGSFPGGFPGGMPGSFPGGMPGMGGAMPGMAGMPGLNEILSDPEVLAAMQDPEVMVAFQDVAQNPANMSKYQSNPKVMNLISKLSAKFGGQA
;
A
#
# COMPACT_ATOMS: atom_id res chain seq x y z
N MET A 1 9.45 6.05 2.73
CA MET A 1 9.07 4.69 2.29
C MET A 1 7.59 4.50 2.56
N ASP A 2 6.87 3.86 1.63
CA ASP A 2 5.47 3.45 1.81
C ASP A 2 5.35 2.47 3.00
N PRO A 3 4.50 2.74 4.01
CA PRO A 3 4.28 1.86 5.15
C PRO A 3 3.86 0.42 4.79
N ARG A 4 3.16 0.24 3.67
CA ARG A 4 2.74 -1.09 3.20
C ARG A 4 3.94 -1.94 2.77
N LYS A 5 4.82 -1.36 1.95
CA LYS A 5 6.07 -2.00 1.50
C LYS A 5 6.99 -2.36 2.68
N VAL A 6 7.01 -1.54 3.73
CA VAL A 6 7.77 -1.84 4.96
C VAL A 6 7.18 -3.05 5.70
N ASN A 7 5.85 -3.19 5.73
CA ASN A 7 5.20 -4.34 6.36
C ASN A 7 5.40 -5.63 5.56
N GLU A 8 5.34 -5.58 4.23
CA GLU A 8 5.66 -6.70 3.34
C GLU A 8 7.10 -7.17 3.55
N LEU A 9 8.06 -6.23 3.59
CA LEU A 9 9.46 -6.54 3.88
C LEU A 9 9.64 -7.20 5.26
N ARG A 10 8.93 -6.71 6.29
CA ARG A 10 8.96 -7.34 7.62
C ARG A 10 8.41 -8.76 7.61
N ALA A 11 7.33 -9.02 6.87
CA ALA A 11 6.76 -10.35 6.72
C ALA A 11 7.75 -11.29 6.01
N PHE A 12 8.37 -10.82 4.94
CA PHE A 12 9.39 -11.56 4.21
C PHE A 12 10.60 -11.91 5.08
N VAL A 13 11.15 -10.93 5.83
CA VAL A 13 12.25 -11.18 6.77
C VAL A 13 11.88 -12.22 7.84
N LYS A 14 10.62 -12.22 8.30
CA LYS A 14 10.13 -13.24 9.24
C LYS A 14 10.10 -14.62 8.60
N MET A 15 9.69 -14.73 7.33
CA MET A 15 9.70 -15.98 6.57
C MET A 15 11.13 -16.51 6.38
N CYS A 16 12.08 -15.68 5.98
CA CYS A 16 13.49 -16.11 5.82
C CYS A 16 14.13 -16.58 7.14
N LYS A 17 13.67 -16.07 8.29
CA LYS A 17 14.10 -16.56 9.62
C LYS A 17 13.51 -17.93 9.95
N GLN A 18 12.32 -18.24 9.46
CA GLN A 18 11.66 -19.52 9.67
C GLN A 18 12.19 -20.59 8.71
N ASP A 19 12.47 -20.21 7.47
CA ASP A 19 13.04 -21.08 6.44
C ASP A 19 14.18 -20.36 5.69
N PRO A 20 15.43 -20.59 6.10
CA PRO A 20 16.59 -20.03 5.42
C PRO A 20 16.80 -20.57 4.00
N SER A 21 16.16 -21.68 3.61
CA SER A 21 16.33 -22.25 2.26
C SER A 21 15.78 -21.36 1.16
N VAL A 22 14.76 -20.54 1.48
CA VAL A 22 14.19 -19.54 0.55
C VAL A 22 15.25 -18.55 0.08
N LEU A 23 16.23 -18.23 0.93
CA LEU A 23 17.32 -17.35 0.55
C LEU A 23 18.25 -17.96 -0.48
N HIS A 24 18.19 -19.27 -0.77
CA HIS A 24 19.05 -19.97 -1.73
C HIS A 24 18.39 -20.23 -3.10
N THR A 25 17.15 -19.78 -3.31
CA THR A 25 16.49 -19.86 -4.63
C THR A 25 17.16 -18.94 -5.65
N GLU A 26 16.96 -19.22 -6.94
CA GLU A 26 17.54 -18.44 -8.03
C GLU A 26 17.00 -17.00 -8.04
N GLU A 27 15.72 -16.83 -7.75
CA GLU A 27 15.02 -15.53 -7.64
C GLU A 27 15.60 -14.64 -6.52
N MET A 28 16.13 -15.24 -5.44
CA MET A 28 16.67 -14.52 -4.28
C MET A 28 18.18 -14.28 -4.37
N ARG A 29 18.80 -14.54 -5.53
CA ARG A 29 20.25 -14.35 -5.73
C ARG A 29 20.70 -12.92 -5.49
N PHE A 30 19.99 -11.94 -6.03
CA PHE A 30 20.34 -10.52 -5.88
C PHE A 30 20.38 -10.11 -4.39
N LEU A 31 19.47 -10.67 -3.58
CA LEU A 31 19.39 -10.35 -2.16
C LEU A 31 20.56 -10.96 -1.38
N ARG A 32 21.00 -12.17 -1.73
CA ARG A 32 22.21 -12.77 -1.15
C ARG A 32 23.45 -11.93 -1.45
N GLU A 33 23.64 -11.59 -2.72
CA GLU A 33 24.78 -10.77 -3.17
C GLU A 33 24.77 -9.39 -2.48
N TRP A 34 23.58 -8.79 -2.31
CA TRP A 34 23.44 -7.54 -1.57
C TRP A 34 23.78 -7.69 -0.07
N VAL A 35 23.29 -8.74 0.60
CA VAL A 35 23.60 -9.00 2.02
C VAL A 35 25.09 -9.23 2.23
N GLU A 36 25.74 -10.00 1.35
CA GLU A 36 27.18 -10.26 1.39
C GLU A 36 27.99 -9.00 1.12
N SER A 37 27.54 -8.14 0.19
CA SER A 37 28.18 -6.84 -0.08
C SER A 37 28.21 -5.91 1.13
N MET A 38 27.21 -6.04 2.01
CA MET A 38 27.07 -5.30 3.26
C MET A 38 27.81 -5.97 4.44
N GLY A 39 28.59 -7.03 4.18
CA GLY A 39 29.30 -7.79 5.21
C GLY A 39 28.40 -8.73 6.04
N GLY A 40 27.15 -8.94 5.63
CA GLY A 40 26.24 -9.89 6.24
C GLY A 40 26.57 -11.34 5.87
N LYS A 41 26.20 -12.29 6.74
CA LYS A 41 26.37 -13.74 6.49
C LYS A 41 25.01 -14.39 6.29
N VAL A 42 24.83 -15.09 5.17
CA VAL A 42 23.63 -15.88 4.88
C VAL A 42 23.79 -17.29 5.49
N PRO A 43 22.81 -17.80 6.27
CA PRO A 43 22.86 -19.17 6.79
C PRO A 43 22.93 -20.21 5.66
N PRO A 44 23.65 -21.34 5.84
CA PRO A 44 23.71 -22.40 4.84
C PRO A 44 22.34 -23.06 4.66
N ALA A 45 22.03 -23.48 3.42
CA ALA A 45 20.79 -24.19 3.12
C ALA A 45 20.71 -25.46 3.96
N THR A 46 19.70 -25.56 4.84
CA THR A 46 19.43 -26.80 5.57
C THR A 46 19.06 -27.90 4.57
N GLN A 47 19.93 -28.89 4.43
CA GLN A 47 19.70 -30.08 3.62
C GLN A 47 18.50 -30.86 4.19
N LYS A 48 17.31 -30.71 3.59
CA LYS A 48 16.41 -31.86 3.46
C LYS A 48 16.85 -32.60 2.20
N ALA A 49 17.18 -33.87 2.40
CA ALA A 49 17.81 -34.80 1.47
C ALA A 49 17.48 -34.58 -0.01
N LYS A 50 18.54 -34.41 -0.81
CA LYS A 50 18.53 -34.69 -2.24
C LYS A 50 18.40 -36.21 -2.47
N SER A 51 17.53 -36.59 -3.38
CA SER A 51 17.78 -37.73 -4.28
C SER A 51 17.34 -37.33 -5.69
N GLU A 52 18.30 -36.84 -6.48
CA GLU A 52 18.35 -37.01 -7.94
C GLU A 52 18.59 -38.54 -8.18
N GLU A 53 18.17 -39.26 -9.22
CA GLU A 53 17.86 -38.94 -10.62
C GLU A 53 17.17 -40.19 -11.26
N ASN A 54 16.26 -39.96 -12.21
CA ASN A 54 15.99 -40.77 -13.42
C ASN A 54 15.57 -42.27 -13.33
N THR A 55 14.31 -42.62 -13.71
CA THR A 55 13.99 -43.63 -14.76
C THR A 55 12.52 -43.55 -15.22
N LYS A 56 12.33 -43.42 -16.55
CA LYS A 56 11.26 -43.83 -17.49
C LYS A 56 9.78 -44.02 -17.07
N GLU A 57 8.94 -43.46 -17.95
CA GLU A 57 7.63 -43.91 -18.47
C GLU A 57 7.01 -45.19 -17.88
N GLU A 58 5.80 -45.05 -17.32
CA GLU A 58 4.59 -45.76 -17.76
C GLU A 58 3.34 -45.21 -17.03
N LYS A 59 2.22 -45.10 -17.75
CA LYS A 59 0.84 -44.95 -17.26
C LYS A 59 0.11 -46.27 -17.56
N PRO A 60 -1.10 -46.54 -17.04
CA PRO A 60 -1.75 -46.12 -15.79
C PRO A 60 -2.41 -47.32 -15.03
N ASP A 61 -2.94 -47.09 -13.83
CA ASP A 61 -4.34 -47.36 -13.40
C ASP A 61 -4.48 -47.73 -11.91
N SER A 62 -5.58 -47.22 -11.36
CA SER A 62 -6.40 -47.72 -10.25
C SER A 62 -6.09 -47.39 -8.77
N LYS A 63 -6.89 -46.39 -8.32
CA LYS A 63 -7.84 -46.41 -7.18
C LYS A 63 -7.37 -46.27 -5.72
N LYS A 64 -7.88 -45.16 -5.14
CA LYS A 64 -8.51 -44.95 -3.82
C LYS A 64 -7.70 -45.28 -2.56
N VAL A 65 -7.42 -44.25 -1.76
CA VAL A 65 -8.14 -43.97 -0.50
C VAL A 65 -8.22 -42.45 -0.31
N GLU A 66 -9.45 -41.93 -0.30
CA GLU A 66 -9.83 -40.62 0.26
C GLU A 66 -10.08 -40.81 1.76
N GLU A 67 -9.55 -39.94 2.60
CA GLU A 67 -10.16 -39.53 3.89
C GLU A 67 -9.43 -38.24 4.33
N ASP A 68 -9.93 -37.08 3.92
CA ASP A 68 -10.91 -36.24 4.63
C ASP A 68 -10.24 -35.19 5.53
N LEU A 69 -9.81 -34.09 4.91
CA LEU A 69 -9.64 -32.78 5.54
C LEU A 69 -10.14 -31.72 4.54
N LYS A 70 -11.45 -31.65 4.35
CA LYS A 70 -12.09 -30.46 3.79
C LYS A 70 -12.00 -29.33 4.81
N ALA A 71 -10.94 -28.53 4.72
CA ALA A 71 -11.09 -27.13 5.01
C ALA A 71 -11.94 -26.56 3.87
N ASP A 72 -13.16 -26.12 4.20
CA ASP A 72 -13.97 -25.30 3.31
C ASP A 72 -13.18 -24.00 3.00
N GLU A 73 -12.37 -24.03 1.95
CA GLU A 73 -12.04 -22.81 1.22
C GLU A 73 -13.34 -22.34 0.56
N PRO A 74 -13.84 -21.13 0.82
CA PRO A 74 -14.89 -20.57 -0.01
C PRO A 74 -14.30 -20.40 -1.42
N SER A 75 -14.75 -21.29 -2.29
CA SER A 75 -14.54 -21.36 -3.73
C SER A 75 -14.19 -20.00 -4.35
N SER A 76 -12.94 -19.91 -4.81
CA SER A 76 -12.40 -18.85 -5.65
C SER A 76 -13.05 -18.88 -7.04
N GLU A 77 -14.35 -18.62 -7.14
CA GLU A 77 -15.04 -18.31 -8.40
C GLU A 77 -14.78 -16.84 -8.80
N GLU A 78 -13.52 -16.42 -8.70
CA GLU A 78 -13.04 -15.16 -9.25
C GLU A 78 -12.75 -15.44 -10.72
N SER A 79 -13.71 -15.12 -11.60
CA SER A 79 -13.57 -15.29 -13.05
C SER A 79 -12.33 -14.56 -13.56
N ASP A 80 -11.39 -15.29 -14.15
CA ASP A 80 -10.23 -14.69 -14.82
C ASP A 80 -10.70 -13.67 -15.86
N LEU A 81 -10.24 -12.43 -15.72
CA LEU A 81 -10.62 -11.36 -16.64
C LEU A 81 -9.90 -11.58 -17.98
N GLU A 82 -10.61 -12.16 -18.95
CA GLU A 82 -10.10 -12.27 -20.31
C GLU A 82 -10.18 -10.91 -21.02
N ILE A 83 -9.02 -10.40 -21.41
CA ILE A 83 -8.86 -9.19 -22.21
C ILE A 83 -8.17 -9.58 -23.50
N ASP A 84 -8.73 -9.11 -24.60
CA ASP A 84 -8.11 -9.23 -25.90
C ASP A 84 -6.72 -8.56 -25.90
N LYS A 85 -5.71 -9.33 -26.29
CA LYS A 85 -4.29 -8.93 -26.35
C LYS A 85 -3.86 -8.51 -27.75
N GLU A 86 -4.79 -8.23 -28.66
CA GLU A 86 -4.46 -7.76 -30.00
C GLU A 86 -3.55 -6.52 -29.95
N GLY A 87 -2.42 -6.60 -30.66
CA GLY A 87 -1.42 -5.53 -30.74
C GLY A 87 -0.51 -5.39 -29.52
N VAL A 88 -0.67 -6.24 -28.49
CA VAL A 88 0.26 -6.31 -27.35
C VAL A 88 1.53 -7.07 -27.78
N ILE A 89 2.69 -6.51 -27.47
CA ILE A 89 4.00 -7.08 -27.76
C ILE A 89 4.73 -7.42 -26.45
N GLU A 90 5.79 -8.22 -26.58
CA GLU A 90 6.68 -8.48 -25.44
C GLU A 90 7.44 -7.20 -25.04
N PRO A 91 7.68 -7.00 -23.74
CA PRO A 91 8.47 -5.88 -23.25
C PRO A 91 9.93 -5.98 -23.75
N ASP A 92 10.52 -4.86 -24.15
CA ASP A 92 11.95 -4.79 -24.40
C ASP A 92 12.74 -4.95 -23.10
N THR A 93 13.73 -5.86 -23.15
CA THR A 93 14.60 -6.24 -22.00
C THR A 93 16.03 -5.75 -22.16
N ASP A 94 16.27 -4.86 -23.12
CA ASP A 94 17.58 -4.23 -23.34
C ASP A 94 18.01 -3.39 -22.13
N SER A 95 19.32 -3.25 -21.96
CA SER A 95 19.90 -2.33 -20.97
C SER A 95 19.33 -0.92 -21.14
N PRO A 96 19.09 -0.18 -20.03
CA PRO A 96 18.61 1.20 -20.10
C PRO A 96 19.48 2.07 -21.01
N GLN A 97 18.83 2.82 -21.89
CA GLN A 97 19.51 3.72 -22.83
C GLN A 97 20.15 4.91 -22.10
N GLU A 98 21.10 5.57 -22.76
CA GLU A 98 21.79 6.73 -22.21
C GLU A 98 20.86 7.95 -22.10
N MET A 99 20.83 8.59 -20.91
CA MET A 99 19.93 9.69 -20.57
C MET A 99 20.62 11.05 -20.41
N GLY A 100 21.94 11.12 -20.65
CA GLY A 100 22.75 12.32 -20.38
C GLY A 100 22.95 12.58 -18.88
N ASP A 101 23.73 13.61 -18.55
CA ASP A 101 23.94 14.06 -17.17
C ASP A 101 23.11 15.31 -16.88
N GLU A 102 22.07 15.16 -16.06
CA GLU A 102 21.13 16.23 -15.72
C GLU A 102 21.81 17.44 -15.06
N ASN A 103 22.93 17.21 -14.37
CA ASN A 103 23.66 18.22 -13.62
C ASN A 103 24.79 18.88 -14.44
N ALA A 104 25.03 18.41 -15.67
CA ALA A 104 26.04 19.00 -16.53
C ALA A 104 25.78 20.49 -16.79
N GLU A 105 26.86 21.27 -16.85
CA GLU A 105 26.81 22.65 -17.33
C GLU A 105 26.61 22.65 -18.84
N ILE A 106 25.61 23.40 -19.30
CA ILE A 106 25.22 23.45 -20.72
C ILE A 106 25.63 24.82 -21.26
N THR A 107 26.68 24.84 -22.08
CA THR A 107 27.15 26.07 -22.75
C THR A 107 26.31 26.39 -23.99
N GLU A 108 26.37 27.62 -24.47
CA GLU A 108 25.71 28.04 -25.72
C GLU A 108 26.16 27.18 -26.92
N GLU A 109 27.46 26.88 -27.01
CA GLU A 109 28.00 25.99 -28.04
C GLU A 109 27.41 24.58 -27.97
N MET A 110 27.23 24.02 -26.76
CA MET A 110 26.59 22.72 -26.59
C MET A 110 25.11 22.75 -26.99
N MET A 111 24.41 23.87 -26.75
CA MET A 111 23.02 24.04 -27.19
C MET A 111 22.90 24.07 -28.72
N ASP A 112 23.80 24.79 -29.40
CA ASP A 112 23.84 24.85 -30.85
C ASP A 112 24.16 23.48 -31.46
N GLN A 113 25.19 22.79 -30.95
CA GLN A 113 25.54 21.44 -31.39
C GLN A 113 24.39 20.44 -31.13
N ALA A 114 23.71 20.54 -29.98
CA ALA A 114 22.54 19.71 -29.69
C ALA A 114 21.39 19.99 -30.67
N ASN A 115 21.19 21.26 -31.07
CA ASN A 115 20.18 21.63 -32.05
C ASN A 115 20.51 21.09 -33.44
N ASP A 116 21.77 21.15 -33.87
CA ASP A 116 22.22 20.59 -35.14
C ASP A 116 22.03 19.07 -35.17
N LYS A 117 22.41 18.38 -34.09
CA LYS A 117 22.18 16.93 -33.93
C LYS A 117 20.70 16.58 -33.94
N LYS A 118 19.84 17.39 -33.31
CA LYS A 118 18.38 17.22 -33.35
C LYS A 118 17.83 17.34 -34.77
N VAL A 119 18.28 18.33 -35.55
CA VAL A 119 17.85 18.50 -36.95
C VAL A 119 18.27 17.29 -37.78
N ALA A 120 19.53 16.87 -37.68
CA ALA A 120 20.03 15.67 -38.36
C ALA A 120 19.28 14.39 -37.93
N ALA A 121 18.90 14.27 -36.66
CA ALA A 121 18.11 13.14 -36.16
C ALA A 121 16.69 13.11 -36.76
N ILE A 122 16.07 14.29 -36.94
CA ILE A 122 14.75 14.40 -37.59
C ILE A 122 14.84 14.06 -39.06
N GLU A 123 15.90 14.48 -39.76
CA GLU A 123 16.16 14.09 -41.15
C GLU A 123 16.32 12.57 -41.28
N ALA A 124 17.18 11.96 -40.47
CA ALA A 124 17.36 10.50 -40.43
C ALA A 124 16.03 9.76 -40.13
N LEU A 125 15.18 10.33 -39.26
CA LEU A 125 13.86 9.78 -38.97
C LEU A 125 12.91 9.86 -40.17
N ASN A 126 12.96 10.94 -40.95
CA ASN A 126 12.16 11.12 -42.16
C ASN A 126 12.61 10.17 -43.28
N ASP A 127 13.91 9.90 -43.36
CA ASP A 127 14.50 8.93 -44.29
C ASP A 127 14.28 7.46 -43.86
N GLY A 128 13.73 7.23 -42.66
CA GLY A 128 13.45 5.90 -42.12
C GLY A 128 14.65 5.22 -41.46
N GLU A 129 15.77 5.92 -41.29
CA GLU A 129 16.99 5.45 -40.63
C GLU A 129 16.84 5.49 -39.09
N LEU A 130 15.95 4.67 -38.53
CA LEU A 130 15.52 4.76 -37.12
C LEU A 130 16.67 4.61 -36.11
N GLN A 131 17.61 3.68 -36.33
CA GLN A 131 18.74 3.51 -35.40
C GLN A 131 19.66 4.73 -35.40
N LYS A 132 19.98 5.27 -36.58
CA LYS A 132 20.78 6.48 -36.72
C LYS A 132 20.09 7.69 -36.08
N ALA A 133 18.77 7.79 -36.20
CA ALA A 133 18.00 8.83 -35.51
C ALA A 133 18.13 8.71 -33.98
N ILE A 134 18.10 7.49 -33.42
CA ILE A 134 18.34 7.26 -31.98
C ILE A 134 19.75 7.71 -31.59
N ASP A 135 20.76 7.33 -32.35
CA ASP A 135 22.15 7.68 -32.05
C ASP A 135 22.33 9.20 -32.05
N LEU A 136 21.79 9.90 -33.07
CA LEU A 136 21.83 11.36 -33.17
C LEU A 136 21.02 12.06 -32.07
N PHE A 137 19.85 11.56 -31.69
CA PHE A 137 19.11 12.08 -30.53
C PHE A 137 19.87 11.84 -29.22
N THR A 138 20.57 10.72 -29.09
CA THR A 138 21.37 10.39 -27.91
C THR A 138 22.56 11.33 -27.79
N ASP A 139 23.26 11.61 -28.88
CA ASP A 139 24.29 12.65 -28.95
C ASP A 139 23.73 14.03 -28.55
N ALA A 140 22.56 14.40 -29.07
CA ALA A 140 21.91 15.66 -28.71
C ALA A 140 21.56 15.75 -27.21
N ILE A 141 21.11 14.63 -26.62
CA ILE A 141 20.78 14.54 -25.18
C ILE A 141 22.03 14.65 -24.31
N LYS A 142 23.16 14.06 -24.72
CA LYS A 142 24.44 14.22 -24.01
C LYS A 142 24.90 15.67 -23.97
N LEU A 143 24.64 16.42 -25.03
CA LEU A 143 24.98 17.85 -25.15
C LEU A 143 23.98 18.74 -24.41
N ASN A 144 22.68 18.43 -24.46
CA ASN A 144 21.63 19.19 -23.77
C ASN A 144 20.58 18.27 -23.13
N PRO A 145 20.85 17.76 -21.92
CA PRO A 145 19.96 16.81 -21.24
C PRO A 145 18.73 17.48 -20.60
N ARG A 146 18.59 18.80 -20.71
CA ARG A 146 17.46 19.59 -20.16
C ARG A 146 16.46 20.01 -21.23
N LEU A 147 16.61 19.51 -22.46
CA LEU A 147 15.70 19.82 -23.56
C LEU A 147 14.67 18.70 -23.76
N ALA A 148 13.47 18.87 -23.16
CA ALA A 148 12.39 17.87 -23.15
C ALA A 148 12.03 17.28 -24.52
N ILE A 149 12.06 18.11 -25.58
CA ILE A 149 11.70 17.69 -26.93
C ILE A 149 12.64 16.62 -27.51
N LEU A 150 13.90 16.56 -27.07
CA LEU A 150 14.84 15.53 -27.53
C LEU A 150 14.37 14.14 -27.09
N TYR A 151 14.05 14.00 -25.80
CA TYR A 151 13.52 12.76 -25.25
C TYR A 151 12.18 12.39 -25.88
N ALA A 152 11.24 13.34 -26.03
CA ALA A 152 9.95 13.07 -26.66
C ALA A 152 10.09 12.57 -28.11
N LYS A 153 11.04 13.13 -28.88
CA LYS A 153 11.31 12.69 -30.25
C LYS A 153 11.99 11.33 -30.28
N ARG A 154 12.98 11.07 -29.41
CA ARG A 154 13.63 9.75 -29.31
C ARG A 154 12.65 8.66 -28.88
N ALA A 155 11.75 8.95 -27.92
CA ALA A 155 10.64 8.07 -27.53
C ALA A 155 9.75 7.69 -28.74
N SER A 156 9.45 8.64 -29.62
CA SER A 156 8.69 8.35 -30.84
C SER A 156 9.39 7.35 -31.76
N VAL A 157 10.72 7.38 -31.81
CA VAL A 157 11.52 6.41 -32.58
C VAL A 157 11.53 5.05 -31.89
N PHE A 158 11.66 4.99 -30.57
CA PHE A 158 11.56 3.75 -29.81
C PHE A 158 10.19 3.07 -29.96
N VAL A 159 9.10 3.84 -30.00
CA VAL A 159 7.76 3.29 -30.30
C VAL A 159 7.71 2.68 -31.71
N LYS A 160 8.30 3.35 -32.72
CA LYS A 160 8.38 2.79 -34.09
C LYS A 160 9.21 1.50 -34.16
N LEU A 161 10.22 1.36 -33.30
CA LEU A 161 11.05 0.16 -33.16
C LEU A 161 10.44 -0.90 -32.23
N GLN A 162 9.22 -0.69 -31.73
CA GLN A 162 8.58 -1.61 -30.77
C GLN A 162 9.40 -1.83 -29.49
N LYS A 163 10.06 -0.77 -28.99
CA LYS A 163 10.77 -0.74 -27.70
C LYS A 163 10.03 0.15 -26.67
N PRO A 164 8.88 -0.29 -26.15
CA PRO A 164 8.02 0.53 -25.31
C PRO A 164 8.63 0.92 -23.95
N ASN A 165 9.40 0.08 -23.28
CA ASN A 165 10.05 0.42 -22.01
C ASN A 165 11.10 1.52 -22.20
N ALA A 166 11.91 1.44 -23.26
CA ALA A 166 12.82 2.53 -23.64
C ALA A 166 12.05 3.84 -23.89
N ALA A 167 10.96 3.78 -24.66
CA ALA A 167 10.11 4.95 -24.90
C ALA A 167 9.52 5.55 -23.61
N ILE A 168 9.06 4.72 -22.67
CA ILE A 168 8.51 5.16 -21.38
C ILE A 168 9.55 5.94 -20.57
N ARG A 169 10.80 5.45 -20.47
CA ARG A 169 11.87 6.16 -19.75
C ARG A 169 12.14 7.55 -20.33
N ASP A 170 12.17 7.66 -21.66
CA ASP A 170 12.34 8.96 -22.35
C ASP A 170 11.13 9.88 -22.13
N CYS A 171 9.91 9.34 -22.21
CA CYS A 171 8.69 10.10 -21.95
C CYS A 171 8.62 10.62 -20.52
N ASP A 172 8.96 9.79 -19.53
CA ASP A 172 9.01 10.18 -18.12
C ASP A 172 9.99 11.33 -17.93
N ARG A 173 11.19 11.22 -18.52
CA ARG A 173 12.17 12.30 -18.47
C ARG A 173 11.70 13.58 -19.15
N ALA A 174 11.02 13.46 -20.29
CA ALA A 174 10.46 14.63 -20.98
C ALA A 174 9.38 15.32 -20.14
N ILE A 175 8.55 14.56 -19.41
CA ILE A 175 7.50 15.06 -18.51
C ILE A 175 8.10 15.71 -17.27
N GLU A 176 9.17 15.16 -16.70
CA GLU A 176 9.90 15.77 -15.59
C GLU A 176 10.43 17.16 -15.96
N ILE A 177 10.94 17.32 -17.18
CA ILE A 177 11.49 18.58 -17.68
C ILE A 177 10.36 19.55 -18.07
N ASN A 178 9.34 19.08 -18.78
CA ASN A 178 8.22 19.88 -19.25
C ASN A 178 6.88 19.11 -19.16
N PRO A 179 6.16 19.24 -18.04
CA PRO A 179 4.91 18.51 -17.81
C PRO A 179 3.74 19.03 -18.64
N ASP A 180 3.84 20.20 -19.26
CA ASP A 180 2.79 20.82 -20.08
C ASP A 180 2.86 20.41 -21.56
N SER A 181 3.89 19.64 -21.95
CA SER A 181 4.01 19.13 -23.32
C SER A 181 3.10 17.94 -23.54
N ALA A 182 2.25 17.99 -24.58
CA ALA A 182 1.36 16.87 -24.94
C ALA A 182 2.10 15.66 -25.54
N GLN A 183 3.23 15.90 -26.24
CA GLN A 183 3.93 14.86 -27.01
C GLN A 183 4.45 13.69 -26.15
N PRO A 184 5.11 13.91 -25.00
CA PRO A 184 5.52 12.83 -24.11
C PRO A 184 4.37 11.92 -23.68
N TYR A 185 3.23 12.48 -23.26
CA TYR A 185 2.06 11.67 -22.88
C TYR A 185 1.50 10.89 -24.07
N LYS A 186 1.47 11.48 -25.28
CA LYS A 186 1.06 10.75 -26.49
C LYS A 186 1.92 9.51 -26.68
N TRP A 187 3.25 9.66 -26.68
CA TRP A 187 4.16 8.54 -26.93
C TRP A 187 4.18 7.52 -25.79
N ARG A 188 4.06 7.97 -24.54
CA ARG A 188 3.96 7.08 -23.36
C ARG A 188 2.67 6.25 -23.40
N GLY A 189 1.55 6.88 -23.77
CA GLY A 189 0.29 6.19 -24.00
C GLY A 189 0.36 5.15 -25.12
N LYS A 190 1.05 5.45 -26.24
CA LYS A 190 1.32 4.46 -27.30
C LYS A 190 2.19 3.29 -26.80
N ALA A 191 3.20 3.58 -25.98
CA ALA A 191 4.07 2.56 -25.40
C ALA A 191 3.33 1.66 -24.39
N HIS A 192 2.49 2.24 -23.52
CA HIS A 192 1.62 1.48 -22.62
C HIS A 192 0.63 0.60 -23.38
N ARG A 193 0.07 1.09 -24.49
CA ARG A 193 -0.80 0.30 -25.37
C ARG A 193 -0.07 -0.93 -25.93
N LEU A 194 1.18 -0.76 -26.37
CA LEU A 194 2.02 -1.88 -26.84
C LEU A 194 2.29 -2.92 -25.75
N LEU A 195 2.39 -2.50 -24.48
CA LEU A 195 2.59 -3.41 -23.34
C LEU A 195 1.29 -4.01 -22.79
N GLY A 196 0.12 -3.59 -23.29
CA GLY A 196 -1.17 -3.99 -22.72
C GLY A 196 -1.48 -3.33 -21.37
N HIS A 197 -0.77 -2.24 -21.02
CA HIS A 197 -1.05 -1.40 -19.86
C HIS A 197 -2.22 -0.44 -20.20
N TRP A 198 -3.42 -1.01 -20.34
CA TRP A 198 -4.56 -0.31 -20.94
C TRP A 198 -5.03 0.91 -20.14
N GLU A 199 -4.97 0.87 -18.80
CA GLU A 199 -5.43 1.98 -17.98
C GLU A 199 -4.48 3.17 -18.04
N GLU A 200 -3.18 2.91 -17.96
CA GLU A 200 -2.11 3.88 -18.12
C GLU A 200 -2.15 4.48 -19.52
N ALA A 201 -2.33 3.65 -20.55
CA ALA A 201 -2.49 4.10 -21.92
C ALA A 201 -3.70 5.02 -22.09
N ALA A 202 -4.87 4.66 -21.55
CA ALA A 202 -6.06 5.51 -21.62
C ALA A 202 -5.84 6.85 -20.92
N HIS A 203 -5.23 6.84 -19.73
CA HIS A 203 -4.93 8.04 -18.97
C HIS A 203 -4.02 8.99 -19.75
N ASP A 204 -2.89 8.50 -20.25
CA ASP A 204 -1.90 9.31 -20.95
C ASP A 204 -2.41 9.84 -22.29
N LEU A 205 -3.14 9.02 -23.07
CA LEU A 205 -3.75 9.47 -24.33
C LEU A 205 -4.84 10.52 -24.09
N ALA A 206 -5.64 10.37 -23.03
CA ALA A 206 -6.64 11.37 -22.64
C ALA A 206 -5.97 12.69 -22.20
N LEU A 207 -4.89 12.62 -21.45
CA LEU A 207 -4.13 13.80 -21.03
C LEU A 207 -3.45 14.48 -22.23
N ALA A 208 -2.87 13.71 -23.15
CA ALA A 208 -2.32 14.24 -24.39
C ALA A 208 -3.37 15.04 -25.17
N CYS A 209 -4.54 14.44 -25.45
CA CYS A 209 -5.66 15.10 -26.15
C CYS A 209 -6.21 16.33 -25.42
N LYS A 210 -6.12 16.36 -24.08
CA LYS A 210 -6.54 17.51 -23.27
C LYS A 210 -5.55 18.67 -23.37
N LEU A 211 -4.25 18.38 -23.43
CA LEU A 211 -3.18 19.37 -23.56
C LEU A 211 -3.12 19.92 -24.99
N ASP A 212 -3.12 19.04 -25.98
CA ASP A 212 -3.13 19.38 -27.40
C ASP A 212 -3.83 18.27 -28.19
N TYR A 213 -4.92 18.62 -28.87
CA TYR A 213 -5.73 17.63 -29.58
C TYR A 213 -4.96 17.06 -30.77
N ASP A 214 -4.78 15.74 -30.78
CA ASP A 214 -4.10 14.99 -31.82
C ASP A 214 -5.01 13.84 -32.29
N GLU A 215 -5.25 13.75 -33.60
CA GLU A 215 -6.18 12.78 -34.17
C GLU A 215 -5.73 11.33 -33.91
N ASP A 216 -4.43 11.05 -34.03
CA ASP A 216 -3.88 9.72 -33.76
C ASP A 216 -4.06 9.33 -32.28
N ALA A 217 -3.77 10.25 -31.36
CA ALA A 217 -3.94 10.01 -29.92
C ALA A 217 -5.42 9.76 -29.57
N SER A 218 -6.33 10.55 -30.15
CA SER A 218 -7.77 10.42 -29.99
C SER A 218 -8.31 9.09 -30.54
N ALA A 219 -7.83 8.67 -31.71
CA ALA A 219 -8.20 7.38 -32.29
C ALA A 219 -7.74 6.21 -31.41
N MET A 220 -6.49 6.26 -30.93
CA MET A 220 -5.96 5.22 -30.05
C MET A 220 -6.67 5.20 -28.68
N LEU A 221 -7.04 6.36 -28.14
CA LEU A 221 -7.81 6.45 -26.91
C LEU A 221 -9.14 5.70 -27.04
N LYS A 222 -9.85 5.87 -28.16
CA LYS A 222 -11.11 5.13 -28.41
C LYS A 222 -10.93 3.62 -28.46
N GLU A 223 -9.77 3.14 -28.92
CA GLU A 223 -9.42 1.72 -28.94
C GLU A 223 -9.12 1.17 -27.54
N VAL A 224 -8.37 1.93 -26.74
CA VAL A 224 -7.89 1.51 -25.42
C VAL A 224 -8.95 1.66 -24.33
N GLN A 225 -9.83 2.66 -24.44
CA GLN A 225 -10.81 3.03 -23.42
C GLN A 225 -11.72 1.89 -22.96
N PRO A 226 -12.31 1.06 -23.84
CA PRO A 226 -13.18 -0.04 -23.40
C PRO A 226 -12.41 -1.12 -22.62
N ARG A 227 -11.17 -1.42 -23.04
CA ARG A 227 -10.30 -2.39 -22.34
C ARG A 227 -9.93 -1.87 -20.95
N ALA A 228 -9.55 -0.59 -20.84
CA ALA A 228 -9.27 0.07 -19.58
C ALA A 228 -10.48 0.08 -18.63
N GLN A 229 -11.67 0.40 -19.14
CA GLN A 229 -12.90 0.39 -18.34
C GLN A 229 -13.24 -1.00 -17.80
N LYS A 230 -13.10 -2.04 -18.63
CA LYS A 230 -13.34 -3.43 -18.21
C LYS A 230 -12.43 -3.85 -17.07
N ILE A 231 -11.15 -3.47 -17.11
CA ILE A 231 -10.18 -3.70 -16.02
C ILE A 231 -10.58 -2.95 -14.75
N ALA A 232 -10.87 -1.66 -14.89
CA ALA A 232 -11.22 -0.80 -13.76
C ALA A 232 -12.49 -1.31 -13.05
N GLU A 233 -13.51 -1.72 -13.82
CA GLU A 233 -14.76 -2.27 -13.29
C GLU A 233 -14.54 -3.62 -12.59
N HIS A 234 -13.73 -4.51 -13.20
CA HIS A 234 -13.37 -5.78 -12.58
C HIS A 234 -12.66 -5.57 -11.24
N ARG A 235 -11.64 -4.69 -11.20
CA ARG A 235 -10.91 -4.35 -9.97
C ARG A 235 -11.83 -3.74 -8.92
N ARG A 236 -12.70 -2.79 -9.27
CA ARG A 236 -13.69 -2.21 -8.34
C ARG A 236 -14.69 -3.24 -7.82
N LYS A 237 -15.08 -4.22 -8.64
CA LYS A 237 -15.94 -5.33 -8.21
C LYS A 237 -15.20 -6.23 -7.21
N TYR A 238 -13.94 -6.55 -7.48
CA TYR A 238 -13.08 -7.35 -6.61
C TYR A 238 -12.85 -6.66 -5.26
N GLU A 239 -12.48 -5.38 -5.28
CA GLU A 239 -12.27 -4.57 -4.08
C GLU A 239 -13.53 -4.50 -3.22
N ARG A 240 -14.70 -4.24 -3.80
CA ARG A 240 -15.97 -4.24 -3.07
C ARG A 240 -16.26 -5.58 -2.41
N LYS A 241 -16.12 -6.70 -3.13
CA LYS A 241 -16.32 -8.04 -2.55
C LYS A 241 -15.36 -8.31 -1.40
N ARG A 242 -14.09 -7.91 -1.54
CA ARG A 242 -13.06 -8.06 -0.52
C ARG A 242 -13.41 -7.26 0.74
N GLU A 243 -13.81 -6.00 0.58
CA GLU A 243 -14.25 -5.14 1.68
C GLU A 243 -15.51 -5.68 2.37
N GLU A 244 -16.51 -6.11 1.60
CA GLU A 244 -17.73 -6.73 2.13
C GLU A 244 -17.42 -7.97 2.98
N ARG A 245 -16.48 -8.81 2.52
CA ARG A 245 -16.00 -9.98 3.27
C ARG A 245 -15.29 -9.57 4.56
N GLU A 246 -14.37 -8.60 4.51
CA GLU A 246 -13.67 -8.09 5.69
C GLU A 246 -14.63 -7.48 6.72
N ILE A 247 -15.66 -6.75 6.27
CA ILE A 247 -16.71 -6.19 7.12
C ILE A 247 -17.54 -7.31 7.75
N LYS A 248 -17.96 -8.30 6.97
CA LYS A 248 -18.75 -9.45 7.46
C LYS A 248 -17.98 -10.23 8.53
N GLU A 249 -16.71 -10.56 8.27
CA GLU A 249 -15.84 -11.24 9.23
C GLU A 249 -15.58 -10.39 10.49
N ARG A 250 -15.51 -9.07 10.38
CA ARG A 250 -15.40 -8.17 11.53
C ARG A 250 -16.69 -8.14 12.37
N ILE A 251 -17.85 -8.06 11.73
CA ILE A 251 -19.15 -8.11 12.40
C ILE A 251 -19.32 -9.44 13.14
N GLU A 252 -18.98 -10.55 12.49
CA GLU A 252 -19.07 -11.89 13.09
C GLU A 252 -18.14 -12.05 14.31
N ARG A 253 -16.90 -11.55 14.23
CA ARG A 253 -15.97 -11.53 15.38
C ARG A 253 -16.51 -10.71 16.55
N VAL A 254 -17.07 -9.52 16.28
CA VAL A 254 -17.67 -8.69 17.33
C VAL A 254 -18.90 -9.38 17.93
N LYS A 255 -19.75 -10.01 17.11
CA LYS A 255 -20.91 -10.76 17.59
C LYS A 255 -20.50 -11.92 18.50
N LYS A 256 -19.52 -12.73 18.06
CA LYS A 256 -18.99 -13.86 18.85
C LYS A 256 -18.39 -13.41 20.18
N ALA A 257 -17.60 -12.32 20.17
CA ALA A 257 -17.03 -11.75 21.39
C ALA A 257 -18.11 -11.24 22.37
N ARG A 258 -19.19 -10.64 21.86
CA ARG A 258 -20.34 -10.23 22.69
C ARG A 258 -21.07 -11.43 23.30
N GLU A 259 -21.33 -12.46 22.50
CA GLU A 259 -21.99 -13.68 22.97
C GLU A 259 -21.15 -14.42 24.02
N GLU A 260 -19.83 -14.49 23.84
CA GLU A 260 -18.89 -15.06 24.82
C GLU A 260 -18.85 -14.25 26.11
N HIS A 261 -18.81 -12.91 26.00
CA HIS A 261 -18.85 -12.03 27.16
C HIS A 261 -20.16 -12.17 27.95
N GLU A 262 -21.31 -12.21 27.26
CA GLU A 262 -22.62 -12.40 27.90
C GLU A 262 -22.73 -13.78 28.56
N ARG A 263 -22.21 -14.83 27.91
CA ARG A 263 -22.17 -16.18 28.50
C ARG A 263 -21.31 -16.21 29.76
N ALA A 264 -20.13 -15.57 29.74
CA ALA A 264 -19.26 -15.47 30.91
C ALA A 264 -19.93 -14.71 32.07
N GLN A 265 -20.65 -13.62 31.79
CA GLN A 265 -21.42 -12.89 32.79
C GLN A 265 -22.52 -13.76 33.42
N ARG A 266 -23.31 -14.47 32.61
CA ARG A 266 -24.36 -15.38 33.14
C ARG A 266 -23.79 -16.51 33.99
N GLU A 267 -22.65 -17.08 33.61
CA GLU A 267 -21.98 -18.11 34.41
C GLU A 267 -21.49 -17.55 35.75
N GLU A 268 -20.92 -16.34 35.75
CA GLU A 268 -20.48 -15.67 36.98
C GLU A 268 -21.67 -15.35 37.90
N GLU A 269 -22.78 -14.85 37.35
CA GLU A 269 -24.02 -14.61 38.12
C GLU A 269 -24.59 -15.90 38.70
N ALA A 270 -24.64 -16.98 37.94
CA ALA A 270 -25.09 -18.29 38.42
C ALA A 270 -24.16 -18.84 39.53
N ARG A 271 -22.84 -18.64 39.42
CA ARG A 271 -21.89 -18.97 40.50
C ARG A 271 -22.11 -18.13 41.74
N ARG A 272 -22.41 -16.84 41.60
CA ARG A 272 -22.74 -15.97 42.75
C ARG A 272 -24.05 -16.39 43.44
N GLN A 273 -25.08 -16.75 42.67
CA GLN A 273 -26.36 -17.21 43.22
C GLN A 273 -26.25 -18.58 43.89
N SER A 274 -25.49 -19.52 43.32
CA SER A 274 -25.24 -20.83 43.95
C SER A 274 -24.27 -20.77 45.14
N GLY A 275 -23.34 -19.81 45.15
CA GLY A 275 -22.48 -19.51 46.29
C GLY A 275 -23.20 -18.82 47.46
N ALA A 276 -24.41 -18.30 47.26
CA ALA A 276 -25.21 -17.66 48.31
C ALA A 276 -25.98 -18.66 49.20
N GLN A 277 -25.86 -19.98 48.97
CA GLN A 277 -26.57 -21.01 49.75
C GLN A 277 -25.68 -21.82 50.71
N TYR A 278 -24.41 -21.45 50.91
CA TYR A 278 -23.57 -22.10 51.93
C TYR A 278 -22.65 -21.09 52.63
N GLY A 279 -23.12 -20.49 53.73
CA GLY A 279 -22.25 -19.62 54.53
C GLY A 279 -22.90 -18.70 55.56
N SER A 280 -23.96 -19.12 56.25
CA SER A 280 -24.42 -18.43 57.47
C SER A 280 -23.99 -19.22 58.70
N PHE A 281 -22.88 -18.85 59.33
CA PHE A 281 -22.66 -19.04 60.77
C PHE A 281 -21.74 -17.94 61.34
N PRO A 282 -22.12 -17.28 62.46
CA PRO A 282 -21.36 -16.18 63.06
C PRO A 282 -20.52 -16.65 64.27
N GLY A 283 -19.28 -16.17 64.42
CA GLY A 283 -18.56 -16.36 65.70
C GLY A 283 -17.06 -16.05 65.71
N GLY A 284 -16.70 -14.87 66.26
CA GLY A 284 -15.76 -14.77 67.40
C GLY A 284 -14.23 -14.69 67.19
N PHE A 285 -13.71 -13.45 67.06
CA PHE A 285 -12.60 -12.83 67.84
C PHE A 285 -11.15 -13.43 67.82
N PRO A 286 -10.08 -12.68 68.20
CA PRO A 286 -9.16 -12.03 67.27
C PRO A 286 -7.66 -12.36 67.52
N GLY A 287 -6.78 -12.07 66.56
CA GLY A 287 -5.35 -11.87 66.83
C GLY A 287 -4.42 -12.35 65.74
N GLY A 288 -3.66 -11.41 65.16
CA GLY A 288 -2.48 -11.70 64.32
C GLY A 288 -2.50 -10.98 62.97
N MET A 289 -1.90 -9.80 62.94
CA MET A 289 -1.55 -9.02 61.74
C MET A 289 -0.83 -9.91 60.69
N PRO A 290 -1.15 -9.77 59.39
CA PRO A 290 -0.23 -9.05 58.52
C PRO A 290 -0.94 -8.16 57.49
N GLY A 291 -0.16 -7.30 56.85
CA GLY A 291 -0.61 -6.15 56.09
C GLY A 291 -1.48 -6.41 54.87
N SER A 292 -1.82 -5.30 54.21
CA SER A 292 -2.67 -5.07 53.03
C SER A 292 -4.12 -4.66 53.34
N PHE A 293 -4.34 -3.34 53.25
CA PHE A 293 -5.65 -2.70 53.22
C PHE A 293 -6.47 -3.23 52.03
N PRO A 294 -7.70 -3.76 52.24
CA PRO A 294 -8.65 -4.05 51.19
C PRO A 294 -9.63 -2.87 51.09
N GLY A 295 -9.45 -2.05 50.06
CA GLY A 295 -10.28 -0.86 49.84
C GLY A 295 -10.18 -0.39 48.40
N GLY A 296 -10.45 -1.28 47.45
CA GLY A 296 -10.48 -0.97 46.02
C GLY A 296 -11.77 -1.52 45.42
N MET A 297 -12.67 -0.61 45.06
CA MET A 297 -13.90 -0.87 44.33
C MET A 297 -13.58 -1.61 43.02
N PRO A 298 -14.19 -2.78 42.73
CA PRO A 298 -13.89 -3.53 41.53
C PRO A 298 -14.66 -2.94 40.35
N GLY A 299 -13.97 -2.24 39.44
CA GLY A 299 -14.62 -1.71 38.24
C GLY A 299 -13.85 -0.73 37.35
N MET A 300 -12.61 -0.35 37.67
CA MET A 300 -11.90 0.67 36.90
C MET A 300 -10.41 0.36 36.68
N GLY A 301 -10.12 -0.90 36.37
CA GLY A 301 -8.79 -1.39 36.00
C GLY A 301 -8.70 -1.69 34.51
N GLY A 302 -9.03 -0.73 33.66
CA GLY A 302 -8.92 -0.86 32.21
C GLY A 302 -8.55 0.49 31.62
N ALA A 303 -7.25 0.69 31.36
CA ALA A 303 -6.82 1.84 30.58
C ALA A 303 -7.51 1.80 29.21
N MET A 304 -8.32 2.81 28.93
CA MET A 304 -8.98 3.02 27.65
C MET A 304 -7.94 3.04 26.51
N PRO A 305 -8.08 2.21 25.45
CA PRO A 305 -7.16 2.24 24.33
C PRO A 305 -7.28 3.56 23.57
N GLY A 306 -6.19 4.32 23.46
CA GLY A 306 -6.09 5.55 22.66
C GLY A 306 -5.71 6.82 23.42
N MET A 307 -5.55 6.76 24.74
CA MET A 307 -5.31 7.95 25.58
C MET A 307 -3.84 8.09 26.05
N ALA A 308 -2.94 7.26 25.52
CA ALA A 308 -1.51 7.32 25.79
C ALA A 308 -0.85 8.32 24.83
N GLY A 309 -0.81 9.60 25.20
CA GLY A 309 -0.10 10.60 24.40
C GLY A 309 -0.33 12.08 24.74
N MET A 310 -1.34 12.44 25.55
CA MET A 310 -1.50 13.83 25.97
C MET A 310 -0.67 14.15 27.23
N PRO A 311 0.23 15.13 27.18
CA PRO A 311 0.84 15.70 28.39
C PRO A 311 -0.26 16.27 29.32
N GLY A 312 -0.16 16.05 30.64
CA GLY A 312 -1.12 16.58 31.63
C GLY A 312 -2.36 15.73 31.91
N LEU A 313 -2.52 14.58 31.22
CA LEU A 313 -3.71 13.74 31.35
C LEU A 313 -3.89 13.10 32.73
N ASN A 314 -2.80 12.82 33.45
CA ASN A 314 -2.85 12.35 34.83
C ASN A 314 -3.35 13.42 35.81
N GLU A 315 -3.09 14.70 35.55
CA GLU A 315 -3.57 15.80 36.39
C GLU A 315 -5.06 16.07 36.15
N ILE A 316 -5.51 15.95 34.89
CA ILE A 316 -6.91 16.06 34.49
C ILE A 316 -7.76 14.93 35.13
N LEU A 317 -7.25 13.70 35.14
CA LEU A 317 -7.94 12.54 35.74
C LEU A 317 -7.90 12.50 37.27
N SER A 318 -7.11 13.36 37.90
CA SER A 318 -7.03 13.47 39.37
C SER A 318 -7.96 14.55 39.92
N ASP A 319 -8.64 15.31 39.07
CA ASP A 319 -9.52 16.40 39.47
C ASP A 319 -10.95 15.89 39.78
N PRO A 320 -11.45 16.09 41.02
CA PRO A 320 -12.78 15.62 41.41
C PRO A 320 -13.93 16.19 40.59
N GLU A 321 -13.81 17.44 40.10
CA GLU A 321 -14.85 18.07 39.28
C GLU A 321 -14.83 17.58 37.83
N VAL A 322 -13.64 17.29 37.30
CA VAL A 322 -13.51 16.67 35.96
C VAL A 322 -14.04 15.25 35.98
N LEU A 323 -13.70 14.47 37.01
CA LEU A 323 -14.23 13.12 37.19
C LEU A 323 -15.75 13.11 37.34
N ALA A 324 -16.32 14.07 38.08
CA ALA A 324 -17.77 14.22 38.20
C ALA A 324 -18.43 14.58 36.85
N ALA A 325 -17.80 15.44 36.05
CA ALA A 325 -18.31 15.77 34.71
C ALA A 325 -18.20 14.60 33.73
N MET A 326 -17.17 13.75 33.86
CA MET A 326 -17.01 12.54 33.05
C MET A 326 -17.99 11.41 33.43
N GLN A 327 -18.71 11.52 34.54
CA GLN A 327 -19.81 10.61 34.86
C GLN A 327 -21.06 10.86 34.00
N ASP A 328 -21.16 12.03 33.34
CA ASP A 328 -22.22 12.29 32.38
C ASP A 328 -21.89 11.58 31.04
N PRO A 329 -22.74 10.65 30.56
CA PRO A 329 -22.48 9.89 29.34
C PRO A 329 -22.31 10.77 28.10
N GLU A 330 -23.01 11.91 28.03
CA GLU A 330 -22.92 12.83 26.89
C GLU A 330 -21.56 13.53 26.87
N VAL A 331 -21.03 13.86 28.05
CA VAL A 331 -19.73 14.52 28.21
C VAL A 331 -18.59 13.56 27.93
N MET A 332 -18.71 12.29 28.36
CA MET A 332 -17.69 11.26 28.09
C MET A 332 -17.57 10.96 26.60
N VAL A 333 -18.71 10.82 25.89
CA VAL A 333 -18.72 10.58 24.44
C VAL A 333 -18.11 11.76 23.68
N ALA A 334 -18.49 12.99 24.05
CA ALA A 334 -17.94 14.18 23.42
C ALA A 334 -16.42 14.31 23.68
N PHE A 335 -15.98 14.03 24.90
CA PHE A 335 -14.56 14.06 25.24
C PHE A 335 -13.77 13.01 24.45
N GLN A 336 -14.31 11.79 24.29
CA GLN A 336 -13.67 10.74 23.50
C GLN A 336 -13.57 11.11 22.01
N ASP A 337 -14.63 11.68 21.43
CA ASP A 337 -14.64 12.11 20.03
C ASP A 337 -13.63 13.23 19.75
N VAL A 338 -13.54 14.22 20.66
CA VAL A 338 -12.56 15.32 20.56
C VAL A 338 -11.13 14.84 20.82
N ALA A 339 -10.93 13.92 21.76
CA ALA A 339 -9.61 13.35 22.04
C ALA A 339 -9.06 12.52 20.86
N GLN A 340 -9.93 11.84 20.12
CA GLN A 340 -9.56 11.11 18.89
C GLN A 340 -9.35 12.05 17.70
N ASN A 341 -10.09 13.16 17.63
CA ASN A 341 -9.94 14.16 16.58
C ASN A 341 -10.28 15.57 17.09
N PRO A 342 -9.26 16.41 17.37
CA PRO A 342 -9.46 17.76 17.92
C PRO A 342 -10.35 18.68 17.07
N ALA A 343 -10.48 18.44 15.76
CA ALA A 343 -11.36 19.22 14.89
C ALA A 343 -12.86 19.03 15.20
N ASN A 344 -13.23 17.92 15.84
CA ASN A 344 -14.61 17.60 16.22
C ASN A 344 -15.15 18.49 17.36
N MET A 345 -14.29 19.27 18.02
CA MET A 345 -14.67 20.22 19.07
C MET A 345 -15.82 21.15 18.66
N SER A 346 -15.80 21.58 17.39
CA SER A 346 -16.82 22.45 16.79
C SER A 346 -18.25 21.88 16.89
N LYS A 347 -18.39 20.55 16.90
CA LYS A 347 -19.69 19.84 16.98
C LYS A 347 -20.37 20.00 18.34
N TYR A 348 -19.57 20.24 19.39
CA TYR A 348 -20.06 20.26 20.77
C TYR A 348 -20.12 21.68 21.36
N GLN A 349 -19.86 22.71 20.55
CA GLN A 349 -19.93 24.12 20.96
C GLN A 349 -21.31 24.54 21.47
N SER A 350 -22.37 23.90 20.97
CA SER A 350 -23.76 24.13 21.39
C SER A 350 -24.16 23.30 22.60
N ASN A 351 -23.33 22.35 23.07
CA ASN A 351 -23.63 21.54 24.25
C ASN A 351 -23.10 22.25 25.51
N PRO A 352 -23.98 22.78 26.38
CA PRO A 352 -23.57 23.56 27.54
C PRO A 352 -22.79 22.73 28.57
N LYS A 353 -23.03 21.42 28.67
CA LYS A 353 -22.31 20.54 29.60
C LYS A 353 -20.86 20.33 29.17
N VAL A 354 -20.66 20.10 27.87
CA VAL A 354 -19.33 19.90 27.27
C VAL A 354 -18.54 21.21 27.31
N MET A 355 -19.17 22.34 26.96
CA MET A 355 -18.54 23.66 27.03
C MET A 355 -18.17 24.09 28.45
N ASN A 356 -18.98 23.74 29.46
CA ASN A 356 -18.62 23.98 30.86
C ASN A 356 -17.37 23.20 31.28
N LEU A 357 -17.23 21.94 30.87
CA LEU A 357 -16.03 21.15 31.14
C LEU A 357 -14.79 21.74 30.45
N ILE A 358 -14.92 22.11 29.17
CA ILE A 358 -13.83 22.70 28.39
C ILE A 358 -13.38 24.05 28.98
N SER A 359 -14.34 24.91 29.34
CA SER A 359 -14.05 26.21 29.95
C SER A 359 -13.30 26.05 31.28
N LYS A 360 -13.69 25.07 32.10
CA LYS A 360 -13.00 24.74 33.34
C LYS A 360 -11.60 24.19 33.11
N LEU A 361 -11.43 23.27 32.16
CA LEU A 361 -10.11 22.74 31.79
C LEU A 361 -9.20 23.84 31.24
N SER A 362 -9.72 24.73 30.41
CA SER A 362 -9.00 25.88 29.87
C SER A 362 -8.62 26.89 30.96
N ALA A 363 -9.52 27.20 31.89
CA ALA A 363 -9.22 28.11 33.01
C ALA A 363 -8.18 27.54 33.99
N LYS A 364 -8.14 26.21 34.15
CA LYS A 364 -7.29 25.53 35.13
C LYS A 364 -5.93 25.11 34.57
N PHE A 365 -5.86 24.81 33.27
CA PHE A 365 -4.65 24.32 32.59
C PHE A 365 -4.14 25.23 31.46
N GLY A 366 -4.92 26.20 31.00
CA GLY A 366 -4.54 27.18 29.96
C GLY A 366 -3.77 28.40 30.48
N GLY A 367 -3.41 28.41 31.76
CA GLY A 367 -2.66 29.47 32.44
C GLY A 367 -1.18 29.16 32.64
N GLN A 368 -0.51 28.50 31.69
CA GLN A 368 0.95 28.48 31.58
C GLN A 368 1.35 28.43 30.10
N ALA A 369 1.52 29.62 29.51
CA ALA A 369 2.33 29.84 28.33
C ALA A 369 3.16 31.11 28.57
#